data_AF-A0A2G9V5E0-F1
#
_entry.id   AF-A0A2G9V5E0-F1
#
_cell.length_a   1.000
_cell.length_b   1.000
_cell.length_c   1.000
_cell.angle_alpha   90.00
_cell.angle_beta   90.00
_cell.angle_gamma   90.00
#
_symmetry.space_group_name_H-M   'P 1'
#
loop_
_entity.id
_entity.type
_entity.pdbx_description
1 polymer ?
#
loop_
_entity_poly.entity_id
_entity_poly.type
_entity_poly.pdbx_seq_one_letter_code
_entity_poly.pdbx_strand_id
1 'polypeptide(L)'
;MDIGVVTPSKDGMNLVAKEMMVCNPSASLVLSSGAGTEVQLGNAGFYSDDKKCYHRVDDIADVENFAEVFYRAATEEGAVRQEHGGRLNQFLKSHDIDEWSSAFLDPSWTHEVIRPTEIRQIPDFYLLMAQTAQIRRQIVEVVLKGMPIRPHFALSLENAKTLGSFHPSGPTAFAAEVEKAAALLTLGDHFHYLFTDRFMEVSKIVNEVDPVGAILTIRENEYDIKIYTKAKLSGRIFNKGHGVRLIERKMGMNLQDGNILVCGDSDTDLPMLEECLSVAPPNVYTIWVTKDEALQEKVTQICARFHNNNVTFVSCPEVLLGAMAQATVRELKVRGVNLDDDSDI
;
A
#
# COMPACT_ATOMS: atom_id res chain seq x y z
N MET A 1 -37.78 35.11 -10.15
CA MET A 1 -36.68 35.63 -9.33
C MET A 1 -35.57 36.00 -10.30
N ASP A 2 -35.24 37.28 -10.43
CA ASP A 2 -34.31 37.76 -11.46
C ASP A 2 -32.84 37.53 -11.10
N ILE A 3 -32.57 37.35 -9.81
CA ILE A 3 -31.22 37.19 -9.23
C ILE A 3 -31.28 36.14 -8.13
N GLY A 4 -30.32 35.22 -8.13
CA GLY A 4 -30.04 34.29 -7.05
C GLY A 4 -28.85 34.76 -6.25
N VAL A 5 -28.99 34.88 -4.94
CA VAL A 5 -27.88 35.29 -4.08
C VAL A 5 -27.63 34.23 -3.03
N VAL A 6 -26.44 33.67 -3.07
CA VAL A 6 -26.00 32.61 -2.17
C VAL A 6 -24.65 33.02 -1.58
N THR A 7 -24.71 33.52 -0.35
CA THR A 7 -23.58 34.17 0.31
C THR A 7 -23.27 33.59 1.70
N PRO A 8 -23.11 32.26 1.84
CA PRO A 8 -22.68 31.66 3.10
C PRO A 8 -21.23 32.06 3.44
N SER A 9 -20.94 32.25 4.73
CA SER A 9 -19.56 32.45 5.18
C SER A 9 -18.68 31.22 4.92
N LYS A 10 -19.25 30.01 5.05
CA LYS A 10 -18.62 28.73 4.68
C LYS A 10 -19.67 27.62 4.60
N ASP A 11 -19.73 26.90 3.49
CA ASP A 11 -20.48 25.63 3.40
C ASP A 11 -19.71 24.57 2.60
N GLY A 12 -20.17 23.31 2.67
CA GLY A 12 -19.58 22.21 1.91
C GLY A 12 -20.10 22.15 0.47
N MET A 13 -21.41 22.34 0.28
CA MET A 13 -22.07 22.38 -1.02
C MET A 13 -23.39 23.13 -0.88
N ASN A 14 -23.66 24.08 -1.76
CA ASN A 14 -24.91 24.84 -1.73
C ASN A 14 -25.89 24.32 -2.78
N LEU A 15 -26.84 23.49 -2.36
CA LEU A 15 -27.82 22.89 -3.27
C LEU A 15 -28.86 23.90 -3.78
N VAL A 16 -29.19 24.92 -2.98
CA VAL A 16 -30.15 25.96 -3.34
C VAL A 16 -29.70 26.74 -4.58
N ALA A 17 -28.40 27.06 -4.68
CA ALA A 17 -27.83 27.68 -5.88
C ALA A 17 -28.05 26.80 -7.13
N LYS A 18 -27.86 25.49 -7.00
CA LYS A 18 -27.99 24.53 -8.11
C LYS A 18 -29.43 24.36 -8.53
N GLU A 19 -30.32 24.10 -7.57
CA GLU A 19 -31.76 23.97 -7.79
C GLU A 19 -32.32 25.22 -8.47
N MET A 20 -31.91 26.40 -7.99
CA MET A 20 -32.30 27.66 -8.61
C MET A 20 -31.89 27.74 -10.08
N MET A 21 -30.62 27.46 -10.40
CA MET A 21 -30.15 27.54 -11.78
C MET A 21 -30.73 26.45 -12.68
N VAL A 22 -31.11 25.30 -12.10
CA VAL A 22 -31.85 24.25 -12.81
C VAL A 22 -33.28 24.71 -13.13
N CYS A 23 -33.97 25.32 -12.17
CA CYS A 23 -35.36 25.78 -12.30
C CYS A 23 -35.51 27.08 -13.09
N ASN A 24 -34.54 28.00 -12.99
CA ASN A 24 -34.57 29.29 -13.65
C ASN A 24 -33.18 29.65 -14.24
N PRO A 25 -32.84 29.10 -15.42
CA PRO A 25 -31.58 29.41 -16.10
C PRO A 25 -31.53 30.84 -16.65
N SER A 26 -32.60 31.62 -16.52
CA SER A 26 -32.64 33.03 -16.93
C SER A 26 -32.44 33.98 -15.75
N ALA A 27 -32.04 33.49 -14.58
CA ALA A 27 -31.65 34.33 -13.45
C ALA A 27 -30.14 34.63 -13.46
N SER A 28 -29.76 35.81 -12.97
CA SER A 28 -28.36 36.10 -12.66
C SER A 28 -28.00 35.42 -11.34
N LEU A 29 -26.74 35.01 -11.17
CA LEU A 29 -26.30 34.27 -9.99
C LEU A 29 -25.17 35.03 -9.29
N VAL A 30 -25.31 35.23 -7.98
CA VAL A 30 -24.31 35.79 -7.08
C VAL A 30 -23.89 34.73 -6.08
N LEU A 31 -22.60 34.42 -6.04
CA LEU A 31 -22.00 33.44 -5.14
C LEU A 31 -20.92 34.08 -4.29
N SER A 32 -20.87 33.77 -3.00
CA SER A 32 -19.70 34.07 -2.18
C SER A 32 -18.58 33.05 -2.38
N SER A 33 -17.33 33.47 -2.19
CA SER A 33 -16.14 32.61 -2.14
C SER A 33 -16.23 31.48 -1.09
N GLY A 34 -17.07 31.65 -0.07
CA GLY A 34 -17.33 30.64 0.96
C GLY A 34 -18.30 29.52 0.56
N ALA A 35 -18.93 29.59 -0.61
CA ALA A 35 -19.91 28.59 -1.07
C ALA A 35 -19.23 27.45 -1.83
N GLY A 36 -19.47 26.20 -1.44
CA GLY A 36 -18.91 25.03 -2.14
C GLY A 36 -19.34 24.91 -3.61
N THR A 37 -20.51 25.47 -3.95
CA THR A 37 -20.97 25.57 -5.35
C THR A 37 -20.15 26.57 -6.16
N GLU A 38 -19.63 27.64 -5.55
CA GLU A 38 -18.72 28.58 -6.21
C GLU A 38 -17.43 27.87 -6.61
N VAL A 39 -16.85 27.10 -5.69
CA VAL A 39 -15.64 26.31 -5.95
C VAL A 39 -15.86 25.31 -7.08
N GLN A 40 -17.00 24.61 -7.11
CA GLN A 40 -17.31 23.66 -8.18
C GLN A 40 -17.40 24.35 -9.55
N LEU A 41 -18.14 25.46 -9.63
CA LEU A 41 -18.34 26.18 -10.89
C LEU A 41 -17.06 26.90 -11.34
N GLY A 42 -16.27 27.43 -10.40
CA GLY A 42 -14.96 28.02 -10.64
C GLY A 42 -13.99 27.00 -11.24
N ASN A 43 -13.88 25.82 -10.63
CA ASN A 43 -13.03 24.72 -11.13
C ASN A 43 -13.47 24.21 -12.51
N ALA A 44 -14.77 24.26 -12.82
CA ALA A 44 -15.31 23.93 -14.13
C ALA A 44 -15.12 25.06 -15.18
N GLY A 45 -14.46 26.16 -14.82
CA GLY A 45 -14.11 27.25 -15.73
C GLY A 45 -15.25 28.24 -15.99
N PHE A 46 -16.28 28.29 -15.14
CA PHE A 46 -17.37 29.27 -15.27
C PHE A 46 -17.03 30.65 -14.68
N TYR A 47 -15.87 30.77 -14.03
CA TYR A 47 -15.35 32.02 -13.51
C TYR A 47 -13.84 32.10 -13.76
N SER A 48 -13.47 32.59 -14.95
CA SER A 48 -12.10 32.85 -15.38
C SER A 48 -11.93 34.30 -15.84
N ASP A 49 -10.71 34.71 -16.17
CA ASP A 49 -10.42 36.05 -16.69
C ASP A 49 -11.14 36.32 -18.01
N ASP A 50 -11.31 35.29 -18.84
CA ASP A 50 -11.97 35.38 -20.14
C ASP A 50 -13.50 35.27 -20.07
N LYS A 51 -14.04 34.56 -19.06
CA LYS A 51 -15.48 34.31 -18.97
C LYS A 51 -15.99 34.14 -17.53
N LYS A 52 -16.94 35.00 -17.15
CA LYS A 52 -17.58 35.01 -15.83
C LYS A 52 -19.09 34.83 -15.98
N CYS A 53 -19.55 33.61 -15.74
CA CYS A 53 -20.97 33.24 -15.88
C CYS A 53 -21.79 33.48 -14.61
N TYR A 54 -21.16 33.95 -13.53
CA TYR A 54 -21.81 34.37 -12.30
C TYR A 54 -21.02 35.50 -11.66
N HIS A 55 -21.62 36.18 -10.70
CA HIS A 55 -21.05 37.26 -9.92
C HIS A 55 -20.47 36.72 -8.61
N ARG A 56 -19.24 37.11 -8.28
CA ARG A 56 -18.52 36.59 -7.11
C ARG A 56 -18.37 37.67 -6.05
N VAL A 57 -18.57 37.29 -4.79
CA VAL A 57 -18.33 38.12 -3.60
C VAL A 57 -17.22 37.46 -2.76
N ASP A 58 -16.06 38.10 -2.69
CA ASP A 58 -14.92 37.56 -1.93
C ASP A 58 -15.06 37.76 -0.42
N ASP A 59 -15.45 38.96 0.00
CA ASP A 59 -15.73 39.31 1.39
C ASP A 59 -17.17 39.79 1.54
N ILE A 60 -17.97 39.07 2.32
CA ILE A 60 -19.38 39.37 2.56
C ILE A 60 -19.52 40.55 3.56
N ALA A 61 -18.48 40.83 4.34
CA ALA A 61 -18.47 41.96 5.28
C ALA A 61 -18.23 43.32 4.58
N ASP A 62 -17.70 43.30 3.35
CA ASP A 62 -17.56 44.48 2.51
C ASP A 62 -18.91 44.84 1.87
N VAL A 63 -19.71 45.63 2.59
CA VAL A 63 -21.07 46.02 2.19
C VAL A 63 -21.09 46.84 0.90
N GLU A 64 -20.06 47.67 0.64
CA GLU A 64 -20.00 48.50 -0.55
C GLU A 64 -19.75 47.64 -1.80
N ASN A 65 -18.76 46.76 -1.75
CA ASN A 65 -18.49 45.82 -2.83
C ASN A 65 -19.66 44.85 -3.03
N PHE A 66 -20.26 44.35 -1.94
CA PHE A 66 -21.44 43.49 -2.04
C PHE A 66 -22.59 44.17 -2.78
N ALA A 67 -22.90 45.42 -2.42
CA ALA A 67 -23.95 46.19 -3.06
C ALA A 67 -23.66 46.43 -4.55
N GLU A 68 -22.41 46.72 -4.89
CA GLU A 68 -22.00 46.88 -6.29
C GLU A 68 -22.15 45.59 -7.09
N VAL A 69 -21.69 44.45 -6.55
CA VAL A 69 -21.83 43.13 -7.18
C VAL A 69 -23.30 42.77 -7.37
N PHE A 70 -24.13 43.03 -6.36
CA PHE A 70 -25.58 42.80 -6.43
C PHE A 70 -26.24 43.67 -7.50
N TYR A 71 -25.89 44.96 -7.56
CA TYR A 71 -26.40 45.88 -8.57
C TYR A 71 -26.04 45.41 -9.98
N ARG A 72 -24.77 45.03 -10.20
CA ARG A 72 -24.31 44.49 -11.48
C ARG A 72 -25.11 43.26 -11.91
N ALA A 73 -25.38 42.32 -10.99
CA ALA A 73 -26.20 41.15 -11.24
C ALA A 73 -27.66 41.50 -11.56
N ALA A 74 -28.22 42.51 -10.87
CA ALA A 74 -29.58 42.99 -11.09
C ALA A 74 -29.75 43.61 -12.48
N THR A 75 -28.74 44.34 -12.93
CA THR A 75 -28.75 45.09 -14.19
C THR A 75 -28.14 44.33 -15.37
N GLU A 76 -27.71 43.08 -15.17
CA GLU A 76 -27.15 42.24 -16.23
C GLU A 76 -28.17 42.08 -17.36
N GLU A 77 -27.72 42.28 -18.61
CA GLU A 77 -28.57 42.22 -19.79
C GLU A 77 -29.22 40.84 -19.94
N GLY A 78 -30.51 40.81 -20.29
CA GLY A 78 -31.28 39.57 -20.37
C GLY A 78 -30.68 38.51 -21.30
N ALA A 79 -30.08 38.93 -22.42
CA ALA A 79 -29.41 38.01 -23.36
C ALA A 79 -28.16 37.37 -22.75
N VAL A 80 -27.33 38.16 -22.08
CA VAL A 80 -26.11 37.71 -21.39
C VAL A 80 -26.46 36.74 -20.26
N ARG A 81 -27.47 37.09 -19.46
CA ARG A 81 -27.97 36.26 -18.38
C ARG A 81 -28.49 34.90 -18.87
N GLN A 82 -29.22 34.87 -19.98
CA GLN A 82 -29.69 33.63 -20.59
C GLN A 82 -28.54 32.76 -21.10
N GLU A 83 -27.51 33.36 -21.69
CA GLU A 83 -26.31 32.63 -22.11
C GLU A 83 -25.58 32.03 -20.91
N HIS A 84 -25.28 32.86 -19.91
CA HIS A 84 -24.58 32.46 -18.69
C HIS A 84 -25.33 31.37 -17.94
N GLY A 85 -26.60 31.62 -17.63
CA GLY A 85 -27.42 30.67 -16.89
C GLY A 85 -27.79 29.43 -17.71
N GLY A 86 -27.90 29.52 -19.03
CA GLY A 86 -28.05 28.36 -19.92
C GLY A 86 -26.85 27.40 -19.86
N ARG A 87 -25.62 27.94 -19.85
CA ARG A 87 -24.40 27.13 -19.70
C ARG A 87 -24.30 26.49 -18.32
N LEU A 88 -24.61 27.25 -17.27
CA LEU A 88 -24.67 26.72 -15.90
C LEU A 88 -25.72 25.62 -15.77
N ASN A 89 -26.90 25.81 -16.35
CA ASN A 89 -27.98 24.81 -16.35
C ASN A 89 -27.59 23.52 -17.07
N GLN A 90 -26.95 23.64 -18.23
CA GLN A 90 -26.46 22.49 -18.98
C GLN A 90 -25.42 21.70 -18.18
N PHE A 91 -24.48 22.39 -17.55
CA PHE A 91 -23.48 21.77 -16.68
C PHE A 91 -24.09 21.10 -15.46
N LEU A 92 -25.03 21.75 -14.78
CA LEU A 92 -25.68 21.20 -13.60
C LEU A 92 -26.59 20.00 -13.92
N LYS A 93 -27.20 19.98 -15.11
CA LYS A 93 -27.99 18.84 -15.59
C LYS A 93 -27.14 17.66 -16.05
N SER A 94 -25.93 17.92 -16.55
CA SER A 94 -25.01 16.82 -16.88
C SER A 94 -24.36 16.23 -15.63
N HIS A 95 -24.16 17.04 -14.59
CA HIS A 95 -23.61 16.64 -13.29
C HIS A 95 -24.69 16.43 -12.24
N ASP A 96 -25.57 15.48 -12.52
CA ASP A 96 -26.65 15.10 -11.63
C ASP A 96 -26.18 14.22 -10.46
N ILE A 97 -27.11 13.90 -9.57
CA ILE A 97 -26.83 13.05 -8.42
C ILE A 97 -26.50 11.60 -8.83
N ASP A 98 -26.95 11.15 -9.99
CA ASP A 98 -26.70 9.80 -10.48
C ASP A 98 -25.30 9.68 -11.08
N GLU A 99 -24.81 10.70 -11.81
CA GLU A 99 -23.42 10.83 -12.24
C GLU A 99 -22.51 11.02 -11.02
N TRP A 100 -22.88 11.88 -10.07
CA TRP A 100 -22.09 12.05 -8.85
C TRP A 100 -22.07 10.78 -8.01
N SER A 101 -23.21 10.09 -7.84
CA SER A 101 -23.28 8.80 -7.15
C SER A 101 -22.47 7.75 -7.89
N SER A 102 -22.60 7.66 -9.21
CA SER A 102 -21.83 6.74 -10.04
C SER A 102 -20.34 7.04 -9.99
N ALA A 103 -19.92 8.30 -9.96
CA ALA A 103 -18.52 8.75 -9.84
C ALA A 103 -17.98 8.63 -8.42
N PHE A 104 -18.80 8.85 -7.39
CA PHE A 104 -18.44 8.68 -5.98
C PHE A 104 -18.31 7.19 -5.63
N LEU A 105 -19.19 6.37 -6.19
CA LEU A 105 -19.13 4.91 -6.15
C LEU A 105 -18.15 4.35 -7.20
N ASP A 106 -17.69 5.17 -8.16
CA ASP A 106 -16.64 4.81 -9.11
C ASP A 106 -15.35 4.59 -8.31
N PRO A 107 -14.79 3.37 -8.36
CA PRO A 107 -13.54 3.06 -7.69
C PRO A 107 -12.38 4.00 -8.01
N SER A 108 -12.40 4.67 -9.17
CA SER A 108 -11.36 5.58 -9.65
C SER A 108 -11.34 6.96 -8.98
N TRP A 109 -12.39 7.35 -8.26
CA TRP A 109 -12.49 8.68 -7.65
C TRP A 109 -11.84 8.79 -6.28
N THR A 110 -11.65 7.64 -5.61
CA THR A 110 -11.09 7.57 -4.25
C THR A 110 -9.75 6.82 -4.18
N HIS A 111 -9.32 6.18 -5.27
CA HIS A 111 -8.14 5.31 -5.30
C HIS A 111 -7.25 5.68 -6.49
N GLU A 112 -5.93 5.73 -6.28
CA GLU A 112 -4.97 5.79 -7.37
C GLU A 112 -5.12 4.52 -8.22
N VAL A 113 -5.83 4.61 -9.34
CA VAL A 113 -5.91 3.50 -10.30
C VAL A 113 -4.68 3.57 -11.19
N ILE A 114 -3.81 2.55 -11.11
CA ILE A 114 -2.73 2.39 -12.08
C ILE A 114 -3.36 2.09 -13.43
N ARG A 115 -3.32 3.10 -14.30
CA ARG A 115 -3.77 2.94 -15.68
C ARG A 115 -2.73 2.18 -16.49
N PRO A 116 -3.14 1.36 -17.47
CA PRO A 116 -2.21 0.81 -18.45
C PRO A 116 -1.37 1.93 -19.05
N THR A 117 -0.06 1.87 -18.83
CA THR A 117 0.89 2.90 -19.23
C THR A 117 2.04 2.24 -19.97
N GLU A 118 2.45 2.83 -21.10
CA GLU A 118 3.62 2.37 -21.84
C GLU A 118 4.89 2.79 -21.12
N ILE A 119 5.74 1.82 -20.77
CA ILE A 119 7.02 2.07 -20.09
C ILE A 119 8.08 2.33 -21.15
N ARG A 120 8.59 3.56 -21.22
CA ARG A 120 9.62 3.94 -22.20
C ARG A 120 10.98 4.14 -21.56
N GLN A 121 11.01 4.50 -20.28
CA GLN A 121 12.24 4.77 -19.53
C GLN A 121 12.27 4.05 -18.18
N ILE A 122 13.48 3.87 -17.63
CA ILE A 122 13.69 3.25 -16.31
C ILE A 122 12.96 4.00 -15.17
N PRO A 123 12.90 5.35 -15.12
CA PRO A 123 12.10 6.05 -14.13
C PRO A 123 10.61 5.74 -14.18
N ASP A 124 10.05 5.57 -15.40
CA ASP A 124 8.64 5.19 -15.58
C ASP A 124 8.36 3.83 -14.94
N PHE A 125 9.30 2.88 -15.07
CA PHE A 125 9.22 1.58 -14.43
C PHE A 125 9.25 1.70 -12.89
N TYR A 126 10.20 2.44 -12.33
CA TYR A 126 10.30 2.61 -10.87
C TYR A 126 9.08 3.32 -10.29
N LEU A 127 8.57 4.35 -10.97
CA LEU A 127 7.36 5.06 -10.57
C LEU A 127 6.14 4.13 -10.57
N LEU A 128 5.96 3.34 -11.63
CA LEU A 128 4.89 2.35 -11.74
C LEU A 128 4.99 1.28 -10.64
N MET A 129 6.21 0.77 -10.36
CA MET A 129 6.43 -0.22 -9.31
C MET A 129 6.17 0.36 -7.91
N ALA A 130 6.55 1.61 -7.66
CA ALA A 130 6.27 2.30 -6.40
C ALA A 130 4.77 2.49 -6.17
N GLN A 131 4.04 2.96 -7.20
CA GLN A 131 2.58 3.05 -7.18
C GLN A 131 1.94 1.68 -6.93
N THR A 132 2.43 0.64 -7.61
CA THR A 132 1.93 -0.74 -7.42
C THR A 132 2.14 -1.21 -5.98
N ALA A 133 3.30 -0.92 -5.39
CA ALA A 133 3.59 -1.26 -4.00
C ALA A 133 2.68 -0.53 -3.00
N GLN A 134 2.37 0.75 -3.25
CA GLN A 134 1.45 1.53 -2.42
C GLN A 134 0.03 0.97 -2.46
N ILE A 135 -0.49 0.64 -3.65
CA ILE A 135 -1.81 0.02 -3.80
C ILE A 135 -1.86 -1.34 -3.10
N ARG A 136 -0.84 -2.19 -3.28
CA ARG A 136 -0.75 -3.47 -2.56
C ARG A 136 -0.83 -3.29 -1.04
N ARG A 137 -0.17 -2.26 -0.50
CA ARG A 137 -0.22 -1.93 0.93
C ARG A 137 -1.63 -1.53 1.38
N GLN A 138 -2.32 -0.70 0.61
CA GLN A 138 -3.71 -0.30 0.88
C GLN A 138 -4.64 -1.52 0.88
N ILE A 139 -4.50 -2.43 -0.09
CA ILE A 139 -5.27 -3.68 -0.14
C ILE A 139 -5.04 -4.51 1.12
N VAL A 140 -3.77 -4.70 1.52
CA VAL A 140 -3.43 -5.44 2.75
C VAL A 140 -4.05 -4.78 3.99
N GLU A 141 -4.04 -3.45 4.07
CA GLU A 141 -4.65 -2.72 5.18
C GLU A 141 -6.17 -2.91 5.26
N VAL A 142 -6.86 -2.89 4.10
CA VAL A 142 -8.30 -3.16 4.00
C VAL A 142 -8.62 -4.58 4.49
N VAL A 143 -7.83 -5.57 4.05
CA VAL A 143 -7.96 -6.98 4.46
C VAL A 143 -7.74 -7.13 5.96
N LEU A 144 -6.68 -6.55 6.51
CA LEU A 144 -6.36 -6.65 7.94
C LEU A 144 -7.40 -5.98 8.85
N LYS A 145 -8.09 -4.96 8.34
CA LYS A 145 -9.19 -4.29 9.05
C LYS A 145 -10.54 -5.01 8.92
N GLY A 146 -10.60 -6.13 8.19
CA GLY A 146 -11.85 -6.88 7.96
C GLY A 146 -12.87 -6.12 7.11
N MET A 147 -12.43 -5.14 6.32
CA MET A 147 -13.31 -4.39 5.43
C MET A 147 -13.50 -5.17 4.12
N PRO A 148 -14.70 -5.12 3.51
CA PRO A 148 -14.95 -5.81 2.25
C PRO A 148 -13.98 -5.33 1.17
N ILE A 149 -13.28 -6.28 0.54
CA ILE A 149 -12.39 -6.01 -0.58
C ILE A 149 -13.24 -5.58 -1.76
N ARG A 150 -13.03 -4.36 -2.26
CA ARG A 150 -13.78 -3.85 -3.41
C ARG A 150 -13.56 -4.76 -4.65
N PRO A 151 -14.59 -5.03 -5.49
CA PRO A 151 -14.51 -5.98 -6.61
C PRO A 151 -13.37 -5.74 -7.61
N HIS A 152 -12.90 -4.51 -7.79
CA HIS A 152 -11.82 -4.18 -8.72
C HIS A 152 -10.42 -4.63 -8.24
N PHE A 153 -10.25 -4.96 -6.95
CA PHE A 153 -9.02 -5.61 -6.46
C PHE A 153 -8.97 -7.11 -6.81
N ALA A 154 -10.08 -7.70 -7.27
CA ALA A 154 -10.16 -9.11 -7.64
C ALA A 154 -9.10 -9.49 -8.68
N LEU A 155 -8.79 -8.62 -9.65
CA LEU A 155 -7.73 -8.82 -10.64
C LEU A 155 -6.34 -8.99 -10.00
N SER A 156 -6.03 -8.24 -8.95
CA SER A 156 -4.75 -8.38 -8.23
C SER A 156 -4.72 -9.64 -7.37
N LEU A 157 -5.86 -10.07 -6.82
CA LEU A 157 -6.01 -11.29 -6.03
C LEU A 157 -6.06 -12.56 -6.90
N GLU A 158 -6.56 -12.48 -8.12
CA GLU A 158 -6.57 -13.57 -9.10
C GLU A 158 -5.14 -13.93 -9.53
N ASN A 159 -4.24 -12.95 -9.61
CA ASN A 159 -2.80 -13.18 -9.76
C ASN A 159 -2.18 -13.91 -8.55
N ALA A 160 -2.71 -13.73 -7.34
CA ALA A 160 -2.28 -14.50 -6.16
C ALA A 160 -2.90 -15.92 -6.15
N LYS A 161 -4.09 -16.10 -6.72
CA LYS A 161 -4.73 -17.42 -6.87
C LYS A 161 -3.98 -18.33 -7.84
N THR A 162 -3.20 -17.75 -8.75
CA THR A 162 -2.39 -18.46 -9.76
C THR A 162 -0.94 -18.70 -9.31
N LEU A 163 -0.56 -18.44 -8.05
CA LEU A 163 0.82 -18.64 -7.57
C LEU A 163 1.38 -20.04 -7.87
N GLY A 164 0.55 -21.09 -7.76
CA GLY A 164 0.96 -22.46 -8.11
C GLY A 164 1.30 -22.65 -9.60
N SER A 165 0.72 -21.83 -10.48
CA SER A 165 0.98 -21.84 -11.93
C SER A 165 2.37 -21.29 -12.28
N PHE A 166 2.96 -20.49 -11.41
CA PHE A 166 4.30 -19.90 -11.59
C PHE A 166 5.40 -20.70 -10.88
N HIS A 167 5.05 -21.78 -10.19
CA HIS A 167 6.02 -22.65 -9.54
C HIS A 167 6.92 -23.33 -10.59
N PRO A 168 8.25 -23.33 -10.45
CA PRO A 168 9.17 -23.82 -11.48
C PRO A 168 8.96 -25.30 -11.84
N SER A 169 8.45 -26.08 -10.89
CA SER A 169 8.17 -27.52 -11.04
C SER A 169 6.67 -27.83 -11.22
N GLY A 170 5.87 -26.79 -11.44
CA GLY A 170 4.42 -26.87 -11.67
C GLY A 170 3.57 -26.93 -10.38
N PRO A 171 2.22 -26.86 -10.54
CA PRO A 171 1.28 -26.70 -9.42
C PRO A 171 1.23 -27.86 -8.42
N THR A 172 1.47 -29.10 -8.87
CA THR A 172 1.47 -30.28 -7.98
C THR A 172 2.66 -30.24 -7.02
N ALA A 173 3.84 -29.85 -7.52
CA ALA A 173 5.02 -29.68 -6.69
C ALA A 173 4.83 -28.52 -5.70
N PHE A 174 4.25 -27.41 -6.16
CA PHE A 174 3.87 -26.30 -5.28
C PHE A 174 2.97 -26.75 -4.13
N ALA A 175 1.91 -27.50 -4.41
CA ALA A 175 0.99 -28.00 -3.38
C ALA A 175 1.70 -28.90 -2.35
N ALA A 176 2.57 -29.81 -2.80
CA ALA A 176 3.32 -30.69 -1.91
C ALA A 176 4.34 -29.93 -1.03
N GLU A 177 5.00 -28.91 -1.57
CA GLU A 177 5.90 -28.05 -0.80
C GLU A 177 5.11 -27.19 0.21
N VAL A 178 3.94 -26.68 -0.19
CA VAL A 178 3.03 -25.92 0.70
C VAL A 178 2.56 -26.78 1.86
N GLU A 179 2.18 -28.03 1.60
CA GLU A 179 1.75 -28.96 2.65
C GLU A 179 2.87 -29.23 3.67
N LYS A 180 4.10 -29.47 3.20
CA LYS A 180 5.27 -29.67 4.08
C LYS A 180 5.56 -28.43 4.93
N ALA A 181 5.60 -27.25 4.30
CA ALA A 181 5.81 -26.00 5.01
C ALA A 181 4.68 -25.71 6.00
N ALA A 182 3.41 -25.97 5.63
CA ALA A 182 2.25 -25.77 6.49
C ALA A 182 2.26 -26.73 7.69
N ALA A 183 2.69 -27.98 7.49
CA ALA A 183 2.85 -28.93 8.57
C ALA A 183 3.89 -28.46 9.59
N LEU A 184 5.05 -27.96 9.13
CA LEU A 184 6.07 -27.39 10.02
C LEU A 184 5.54 -26.14 10.74
N LEU A 185 4.83 -25.26 10.03
CA LEU A 185 4.25 -24.06 10.62
C LEU A 185 3.18 -24.40 11.68
N THR A 186 2.44 -25.49 11.49
CA THR A 186 1.43 -25.95 12.46
C THR A 186 2.07 -26.59 13.69
N LEU A 187 3.18 -27.31 13.53
CA LEU A 187 3.90 -27.94 14.65
C LEU A 187 4.48 -26.91 15.64
N GLY A 188 4.67 -25.66 15.20
CA GLY A 188 5.27 -24.60 15.99
C GLY A 188 4.32 -23.86 16.95
N ASP A 189 3.04 -24.25 17.07
CA ASP A 189 2.02 -23.71 18.01
C ASP A 189 2.31 -22.25 18.45
N HIS A 190 2.00 -21.29 17.57
CA HIS A 190 2.29 -19.85 17.70
C HIS A 190 3.79 -19.49 17.73
N PHE A 191 4.36 -19.17 16.56
CA PHE A 191 5.69 -18.58 16.48
C PHE A 191 5.71 -17.18 17.09
N HIS A 192 6.66 -16.96 18.00
CA HIS A 192 6.77 -15.68 18.69
C HIS A 192 7.64 -14.67 17.92
N TYR A 193 8.55 -15.12 17.04
CA TYR A 193 9.53 -14.27 16.35
C TYR A 193 9.79 -14.72 14.88
N LEU A 194 9.97 -13.77 13.96
CA LEU A 194 10.21 -13.99 12.51
C LEU A 194 11.22 -12.96 11.93
N PHE A 195 12.14 -13.39 11.04
CA PHE A 195 13.20 -12.55 10.43
C PHE A 195 13.34 -12.78 8.88
N THR A 196 13.66 -11.73 8.07
CA THR A 196 13.79 -11.74 6.56
C THR A 196 14.64 -10.54 6.01
N ASP A 197 15.19 -10.58 4.77
CA ASP A 197 16.24 -9.66 4.22
C ASP A 197 16.03 -9.10 2.76
N ARG A 198 16.68 -7.96 2.35
CA ARG A 198 16.78 -7.35 0.98
C ARG A 198 17.90 -6.27 0.73
N PHE A 199 18.54 -6.34 -0.46
CA PHE A 199 19.07 -5.30 -1.42
C PHE A 199 20.30 -4.35 -1.17
N MET A 200 20.66 -3.53 -2.19
CA MET A 200 22.01 -3.28 -2.82
C MET A 200 22.40 -1.79 -3.11
N GLU A 201 23.65 -1.60 -3.61
CA GLU A 201 24.39 -0.47 -4.27
C GLU A 201 25.20 0.52 -3.37
N VAL A 202 26.52 0.28 -3.17
CA VAL A 202 27.24 0.85 -2.01
C VAL A 202 28.74 1.22 -2.23
N SER A 203 29.45 0.67 -3.21
CA SER A 203 30.95 0.70 -3.24
C SER A 203 31.60 2.07 -3.39
N LYS A 204 30.98 2.98 -4.15
CA LYS A 204 31.57 4.31 -4.40
C LYS A 204 31.47 5.22 -3.17
N ILE A 205 30.33 5.14 -2.48
CA ILE A 205 30.06 5.89 -1.24
C ILE A 205 31.01 5.42 -0.12
N VAL A 206 31.38 4.15 -0.08
CA VAL A 206 32.19 3.62 1.01
C VAL A 206 33.62 4.10 1.00
N ASN A 207 34.22 4.27 -0.16
CA ASN A 207 35.55 4.85 -0.25
C ASN A 207 35.56 6.36 0.08
N GLU A 208 34.43 7.06 -0.12
CA GLU A 208 34.26 8.45 0.34
C GLU A 208 34.05 8.53 1.86
N VAL A 209 33.32 7.57 2.44
CA VAL A 209 32.94 7.55 3.88
C VAL A 209 34.01 6.95 4.79
N ASP A 210 34.77 5.94 4.33
CA ASP A 210 35.84 5.29 5.09
C ASP A 210 37.10 5.07 4.22
N PRO A 211 37.81 6.15 3.84
CA PRO A 211 39.00 6.07 2.98
C PRO A 211 40.17 5.29 3.60
N VAL A 212 40.12 5.03 4.91
CA VAL A 212 41.15 4.29 5.66
C VAL A 212 40.77 2.81 5.84
N GLY A 213 39.53 2.43 5.51
CA GLY A 213 39.03 1.05 5.64
C GLY A 213 38.98 0.55 7.09
N ALA A 214 38.90 1.46 8.06
CA ALA A 214 38.93 1.13 9.49
C ALA A 214 37.56 0.67 10.02
N ILE A 215 36.48 1.07 9.35
CA ILE A 215 35.09 0.98 9.79
C ILE A 215 34.29 0.08 8.85
N LEU A 216 34.64 0.00 7.57
CA LEU A 216 33.89 -0.71 6.53
C LEU A 216 34.73 -1.80 5.85
N THR A 217 34.07 -2.87 5.40
CA THR A 217 34.66 -3.94 4.58
C THR A 217 33.73 -4.28 3.43
N ILE A 218 34.29 -4.32 2.22
CA ILE A 218 33.58 -4.67 0.99
C ILE A 218 33.82 -6.15 0.67
N ARG A 219 32.78 -6.88 0.29
CA ARG A 219 32.86 -8.19 -0.37
C ARG A 219 32.18 -8.09 -1.72
N GLU A 220 32.91 -8.44 -2.77
CA GLU A 220 32.43 -8.46 -4.16
C GLU A 220 32.25 -9.92 -4.59
N ASN A 221 31.09 -10.24 -5.16
CA ASN A 221 30.89 -11.45 -5.96
C ASN A 221 30.62 -11.04 -7.42
N GLU A 222 30.44 -12.02 -8.32
CA GLU A 222 30.21 -11.74 -9.76
C GLU A 222 28.98 -10.85 -10.05
N TYR A 223 28.00 -10.82 -9.15
CA TYR A 223 26.71 -10.15 -9.36
C TYR A 223 26.38 -9.07 -8.33
N ASP A 224 27.07 -9.02 -7.19
CA ASP A 224 26.74 -8.12 -6.09
C ASP A 224 27.96 -7.62 -5.30
N ILE A 225 27.76 -6.51 -4.60
CA ILE A 225 28.75 -5.94 -3.69
C ILE A 225 28.10 -5.67 -2.33
N LYS A 226 28.64 -6.29 -1.27
CA LYS A 226 28.15 -6.17 0.11
C LYS A 226 29.14 -5.39 0.96
N ILE A 227 28.65 -4.44 1.77
CA ILE A 227 29.49 -3.62 2.63
C ILE A 227 29.09 -3.82 4.08
N TYR A 228 30.04 -4.29 4.87
CA TYR A 228 29.88 -4.59 6.27
C TYR A 228 30.53 -3.53 7.15
N THR A 229 29.91 -3.21 8.27
CA THR A 229 30.55 -2.45 9.34
C THR A 229 31.41 -3.37 10.22
N LYS A 230 32.65 -2.95 10.49
CA LYS A 230 33.53 -3.57 11.48
C LYS A 230 33.10 -3.12 12.87
N ALA A 231 32.92 -4.06 13.79
CA ALA A 231 32.65 -3.74 15.18
C ALA A 231 33.84 -2.98 15.78
N LYS A 232 33.59 -1.76 16.30
CA LYS A 232 34.59 -0.78 16.81
C LYS A 232 35.67 -1.33 17.76
N LEU A 233 35.44 -2.50 18.38
CA LEU A 233 36.29 -3.06 19.44
C LEU A 233 36.98 -4.38 19.07
N SER A 234 36.60 -5.06 17.99
CA SER A 234 37.11 -6.42 17.72
C SER A 234 37.48 -6.70 16.26
N GLY A 235 37.20 -5.78 15.33
CA GLY A 235 37.39 -6.02 13.90
C GLY A 235 36.46 -7.11 13.33
N ARG A 236 35.55 -7.67 14.13
CA ARG A 236 34.57 -8.66 13.68
C ARG A 236 33.52 -7.99 12.80
N ILE A 237 33.17 -8.68 11.72
CA ILE A 237 32.09 -8.29 10.83
C ILE A 237 30.76 -8.56 11.52
N PHE A 238 29.91 -7.54 11.62
CA PHE A 238 28.53 -7.72 12.10
C PHE A 238 27.74 -8.60 11.12
N ASN A 239 26.97 -9.56 11.63
CA ASN A 239 26.21 -10.52 10.83
C ASN A 239 24.79 -10.66 11.40
N LYS A 240 23.92 -11.39 10.70
CA LYS A 240 22.51 -11.55 11.11
C LYS A 240 22.36 -12.19 12.49
N GLY A 241 23.24 -13.13 12.87
CA GLY A 241 23.28 -13.71 14.22
C GLY A 241 23.57 -12.68 15.31
N HIS A 242 24.55 -11.80 15.11
CA HIS A 242 24.81 -10.68 16.02
C HIS A 242 23.58 -9.75 16.13
N GLY A 243 22.82 -9.60 15.04
CA GLY A 243 21.53 -8.90 15.01
C GLY A 243 20.50 -9.50 15.95
N VAL A 244 20.30 -10.83 15.89
CA VAL A 244 19.40 -11.55 16.80
C VAL A 244 19.75 -11.28 18.27
N ARG A 245 21.02 -11.41 18.64
CA ARG A 245 21.51 -11.14 20.01
C ARG A 245 21.31 -9.71 20.46
N LEU A 246 21.46 -8.76 19.55
CA LEU A 246 21.24 -7.35 19.85
C LEU A 246 19.75 -7.08 20.13
N ILE A 247 18.85 -7.65 19.32
CA ILE A 247 17.40 -7.54 19.50
C ILE A 247 16.95 -8.22 20.79
N GLU A 248 17.40 -9.45 21.04
CA GLU A 248 17.16 -10.21 22.28
C GLU A 248 17.42 -9.34 23.51
N ARG A 249 18.62 -8.75 23.59
CA ARG A 249 19.04 -7.91 24.72
C ARG A 249 18.27 -6.59 24.82
N LYS A 250 17.98 -5.93 23.69
CA LYS A 250 17.32 -4.62 23.70
C LYS A 250 15.83 -4.70 23.98
N MET A 251 15.17 -5.75 23.49
CA MET A 251 13.73 -5.95 23.63
C MET A 251 13.38 -6.74 24.90
N GLY A 252 14.38 -7.24 25.64
CA GLY A 252 14.16 -8.05 26.84
C GLY A 252 13.49 -9.39 26.53
N MET A 253 13.72 -9.92 25.33
CA MET A 253 13.13 -11.20 24.90
C MET A 253 13.91 -12.35 25.54
N ASN A 254 13.19 -13.36 26.04
CA ASN A 254 13.78 -14.63 26.42
C ASN A 254 13.56 -15.63 25.29
N LEU A 255 14.59 -15.89 24.48
CA LEU A 255 14.50 -16.81 23.36
C LEU A 255 14.29 -18.28 23.79
N GLN A 256 14.45 -18.60 25.08
CA GLN A 256 14.10 -19.93 25.61
C GLN A 256 12.59 -20.11 25.80
N ASP A 257 11.84 -19.00 25.91
CA ASP A 257 10.40 -19.02 26.12
C ASP A 257 9.68 -18.97 24.77
N GLY A 258 9.31 -20.16 24.27
CA GLY A 258 8.50 -20.33 23.07
C GLY A 258 9.25 -20.81 21.82
N ASN A 259 8.49 -20.98 20.73
CA ASN A 259 9.00 -21.49 19.46
C ASN A 259 9.52 -20.36 18.56
N ILE A 260 10.69 -20.59 17.96
CA ILE A 260 11.39 -19.65 17.09
C ILE A 260 11.32 -20.15 15.65
N LEU A 261 10.81 -19.34 14.71
CA LEU A 261 10.89 -19.64 13.28
C LEU A 261 12.02 -18.84 12.63
N VAL A 262 13.00 -19.54 12.06
CA VAL A 262 14.11 -18.95 11.30
C VAL A 262 13.92 -19.26 9.82
N CYS A 263 13.68 -18.23 9.00
CA CYS A 263 13.61 -18.37 7.54
C CYS A 263 14.90 -17.84 6.91
N GLY A 264 15.45 -18.57 5.94
CA GLY A 264 16.65 -18.17 5.22
C GLY A 264 16.64 -18.60 3.76
N ASP A 265 17.41 -17.93 2.92
CA ASP A 265 17.57 -18.24 1.49
C ASP A 265 19.03 -18.36 1.07
N SER A 266 19.97 -17.88 1.90
CA SER A 266 21.39 -17.78 1.55
C SER A 266 22.32 -18.16 2.70
N ASP A 267 23.60 -18.41 2.39
CA ASP A 267 24.65 -18.63 3.40
C ASP A 267 24.74 -17.49 4.45
N THR A 268 24.27 -16.28 4.12
CA THR A 268 24.28 -15.14 5.05
C THR A 268 23.31 -15.28 6.22
N ASP A 269 22.35 -16.21 6.12
CA ASP A 269 21.34 -16.51 7.14
C ASP A 269 21.81 -17.60 8.12
N LEU A 270 22.86 -18.36 7.79
CA LEU A 270 23.37 -19.42 8.67
C LEU A 270 23.75 -18.92 10.07
N PRO A 271 24.42 -17.74 10.24
CA PRO A 271 24.71 -17.22 11.57
C PRO A 271 23.45 -16.90 12.40
N MET A 272 22.34 -16.56 11.74
CA MET A 272 21.06 -16.33 12.43
C MET A 272 20.50 -17.64 12.98
N LEU A 273 20.53 -18.71 12.17
CA LEU A 273 20.13 -20.05 12.60
C LEU A 273 21.01 -20.58 13.74
N GLU A 274 22.34 -20.46 13.62
CA GLU A 274 23.28 -20.91 14.64
C GLU A 274 23.06 -20.22 15.99
N GLU A 275 22.82 -18.91 15.99
CA GLU A 275 22.57 -18.17 17.23
C GLU A 275 21.26 -18.61 17.89
N CYS A 276 20.17 -18.76 17.14
CA CYS A 276 18.91 -19.25 17.69
C CYS A 276 19.04 -20.68 18.25
N LEU A 277 19.70 -21.58 17.51
CA LEU A 277 19.93 -22.96 17.95
C LEU A 277 20.86 -23.03 19.17
N SER A 278 21.79 -22.09 19.33
CA SER A 278 22.67 -22.06 20.52
C SER A 278 21.92 -21.72 21.82
N VAL A 279 20.72 -21.14 21.73
CA VAL A 279 19.91 -20.72 22.89
C VAL A 279 18.81 -21.69 23.21
N ALA A 280 18.04 -22.09 22.20
CA ALA A 280 16.84 -22.90 22.36
C ALA A 280 16.75 -24.02 21.31
N PRO A 281 17.72 -24.96 21.27
CA PRO A 281 17.79 -25.99 20.23
C PRO A 281 16.47 -26.72 19.93
N PRO A 282 15.70 -27.22 20.91
CA PRO A 282 14.48 -27.98 20.62
C PRO A 282 13.32 -27.11 20.10
N ASN A 283 13.34 -25.80 20.37
CA ASN A 283 12.24 -24.88 20.08
C ASN A 283 12.47 -24.09 18.78
N VAL A 284 13.60 -24.29 18.10
CA VAL A 284 13.88 -23.66 16.81
C VAL A 284 13.28 -24.52 15.70
N TYR A 285 12.55 -23.87 14.81
CA TYR A 285 12.03 -24.39 13.55
C TYR A 285 12.63 -23.55 12.42
N THR A 286 13.00 -24.18 11.32
CA THR A 286 13.64 -23.43 10.23
C THR A 286 13.14 -23.84 8.85
N ILE A 287 12.83 -22.85 8.03
CA ILE A 287 12.38 -23.02 6.64
C ILE A 287 13.39 -22.34 5.72
N TRP A 288 13.94 -23.09 4.78
CA TRP A 288 14.94 -22.60 3.85
C TRP A 288 14.42 -22.58 2.43
N VAL A 289 14.43 -21.40 1.81
CA VAL A 289 13.98 -21.19 0.44
C VAL A 289 15.16 -21.37 -0.51
N THR A 290 15.44 -22.60 -0.92
CA THR A 290 16.58 -22.89 -1.78
C THR A 290 16.46 -24.21 -2.52
N LYS A 291 17.02 -24.25 -3.73
CA LYS A 291 17.26 -25.48 -4.50
C LYS A 291 18.72 -25.93 -4.46
N ASP A 292 19.60 -25.14 -3.84
CA ASP A 292 21.03 -25.43 -3.74
C ASP A 292 21.28 -26.53 -2.71
N GLU A 293 21.61 -27.73 -3.18
CA GLU A 293 21.90 -28.89 -2.34
C GLU A 293 23.06 -28.63 -1.36
N ALA A 294 24.05 -27.82 -1.73
CA ALA A 294 25.17 -27.50 -0.84
C ALA A 294 24.71 -26.65 0.34
N LEU A 295 23.80 -25.70 0.11
CA LEU A 295 23.19 -24.91 1.19
C LEU A 295 22.29 -25.79 2.06
N GLN A 296 21.47 -26.66 1.46
CA GLN A 296 20.62 -27.59 2.20
C GLN A 296 21.45 -28.51 3.11
N GLU A 297 22.59 -29.00 2.63
CA GLU A 297 23.51 -29.82 3.42
C GLU A 297 24.10 -29.03 4.60
N LYS A 298 24.60 -27.81 4.38
CA LYS A 298 25.11 -26.95 5.46
C LYS A 298 24.08 -26.71 6.57
N VAL A 299 22.85 -26.37 6.18
CA VAL A 299 21.73 -26.15 7.12
C VAL A 299 21.46 -27.43 7.92
N THR A 300 21.37 -28.56 7.23
CA THR A 300 21.11 -29.86 7.86
C THR A 300 22.21 -30.24 8.85
N GLN A 301 23.48 -30.01 8.49
CA GLN A 301 24.64 -30.25 9.36
C GLN A 301 24.60 -29.34 10.60
N ILE A 302 24.24 -28.06 10.45
CA ILE A 302 24.07 -27.13 11.57
C ILE A 302 22.97 -27.63 12.52
N CYS A 303 21.78 -27.95 12.00
CA CYS A 303 20.67 -28.46 12.83
C CYS A 303 21.06 -29.76 13.56
N ALA A 304 21.71 -30.70 12.86
CA ALA A 304 22.18 -31.95 13.44
C ALA A 304 23.21 -31.76 14.57
N ARG A 305 24.11 -30.77 14.44
CA ARG A 305 25.08 -30.42 15.49
C ARG A 305 24.41 -30.02 16.80
N PHE A 306 23.20 -29.47 16.74
CA PHE A 306 22.40 -29.06 17.89
C PHE A 306 21.28 -30.06 18.22
N HIS A 307 21.29 -31.26 17.61
CA HIS A 307 20.24 -32.29 17.78
C HIS A 307 18.82 -31.78 17.44
N ASN A 308 18.71 -30.86 16.49
CA ASN A 308 17.43 -30.33 16.00
C ASN A 308 17.05 -30.99 14.67
N ASN A 309 15.80 -31.43 14.54
CA ASN A 309 15.26 -32.04 13.32
C ASN A 309 14.16 -31.18 12.67
N ASN A 310 13.91 -29.97 13.17
CA ASN A 310 12.82 -29.10 12.76
C ASN A 310 13.23 -28.24 11.55
N VAL A 311 13.62 -28.88 10.45
CA VAL A 311 14.07 -28.23 9.22
C VAL A 311 13.18 -28.60 8.05
N THR A 312 12.86 -27.62 7.19
CA THR A 312 12.16 -27.85 5.92
C THR A 312 12.76 -26.99 4.82
N PHE A 313 12.86 -27.55 3.62
CA PHE A 313 13.31 -26.85 2.43
C PHE A 313 12.14 -26.65 1.48
N VAL A 314 12.05 -25.45 0.93
CA VAL A 314 11.05 -25.06 -0.08
C VAL A 314 11.77 -24.42 -1.24
N SER A 315 11.19 -24.51 -2.44
CA SER A 315 11.89 -24.12 -3.65
C SER A 315 11.68 -22.65 -4.04
N CYS A 316 10.65 -22.00 -3.51
CA CYS A 316 10.38 -20.59 -3.72
C CYS A 316 9.57 -19.95 -2.56
N PRO A 317 9.62 -18.62 -2.37
CA PRO A 317 8.94 -17.94 -1.26
C PRO A 317 7.41 -18.09 -1.28
N GLU A 318 6.82 -18.30 -2.45
CA GLU A 318 5.37 -18.47 -2.64
C GLU A 318 4.84 -19.68 -1.88
N VAL A 319 5.66 -20.71 -1.72
CA VAL A 319 5.32 -21.89 -0.90
C VAL A 319 5.09 -21.50 0.55
N LEU A 320 5.96 -20.64 1.10
CA LEU A 320 5.83 -20.16 2.47
C LEU A 320 4.57 -19.30 2.63
N LEU A 321 4.26 -18.46 1.65
CA LEU A 321 3.01 -17.67 1.62
C LEU A 321 1.78 -18.58 1.61
N GLY A 322 1.76 -19.61 0.77
CA GLY A 322 0.70 -20.61 0.72
C GLY A 322 0.54 -21.36 2.05
N ALA A 323 1.66 -21.74 2.66
CA ALA A 323 1.68 -22.44 3.94
C ALA A 323 1.15 -21.59 5.10
N MET A 324 1.55 -20.32 5.18
CA MET A 324 1.03 -19.36 6.16
C MET A 324 -0.47 -19.10 5.96
N ALA A 325 -0.91 -18.95 4.71
CA ALA A 325 -2.33 -18.79 4.40
C ALA A 325 -3.14 -20.01 4.85
N GLN A 326 -2.67 -21.23 4.57
CA GLN A 326 -3.32 -22.47 4.99
C GLN A 326 -3.38 -22.60 6.53
N ALA A 327 -2.29 -22.30 7.22
CA ALA A 327 -2.25 -22.29 8.69
C ALA A 327 -3.26 -21.28 9.27
N THR A 328 -3.35 -20.09 8.67
CA THR A 328 -4.29 -19.05 9.08
C THR A 328 -5.76 -19.47 8.87
N VAL A 329 -6.08 -20.04 7.71
CA VAL A 329 -7.43 -20.56 7.42
C VAL A 329 -7.82 -21.66 8.41
N ARG A 330 -6.88 -22.53 8.77
CA ARG A 330 -7.12 -23.58 9.76
C ARG A 330 -7.42 -22.99 11.14
N GLU A 331 -6.63 -22.02 11.60
CA GLU A 331 -6.89 -21.32 12.87
C GLU A 331 -8.27 -20.65 12.89
N LEU A 332 -8.67 -19.98 11.80
CA LEU A 332 -9.98 -19.33 11.69
C LEU A 332 -11.13 -20.36 11.75
N LYS A 333 -10.98 -21.52 11.08
CA LYS A 333 -11.95 -22.62 11.13
C LYS A 333 -12.04 -23.25 12.52
N VAL A 334 -10.91 -23.45 13.20
CA VAL A 334 -10.86 -24.00 14.56
C VAL A 334 -11.48 -23.06 15.59
N ARG A 335 -11.37 -21.73 15.38
CA ARG A 335 -11.99 -20.70 16.23
C ARG A 335 -13.48 -20.45 15.96
N GLY A 336 -14.11 -21.21 15.06
CA GLY A 336 -15.56 -21.19 14.84
C GLY A 336 -16.09 -20.01 14.02
N VAL A 337 -15.25 -19.32 13.24
CA VAL A 337 -15.74 -18.35 12.25
C VAL A 337 -16.22 -19.15 11.03
N ASN A 338 -17.52 -19.47 10.99
CA ASN A 338 -18.15 -20.02 9.79
C ASN A 338 -18.01 -19.00 8.65
N LEU A 339 -17.13 -19.29 7.69
CA LEU A 339 -16.99 -18.55 6.43
C LEU A 339 -17.94 -19.08 5.35
N ASP A 340 -18.89 -19.94 5.71
CA ASP A 340 -19.80 -20.62 4.77
C ASP A 340 -21.17 -19.94 4.62
N ASP A 341 -21.41 -18.78 5.25
CA ASP A 341 -22.61 -17.96 4.99
C ASP A 341 -22.38 -17.04 3.76
N ASP A 342 -22.19 -17.67 2.59
CA ASP A 342 -22.30 -17.03 1.27
C ASP A 342 -23.77 -17.08 0.77
N SER A 343 -24.71 -16.79 1.67
CA SER A 343 -26.11 -16.58 1.33
C SER A 343 -26.64 -15.34 2.04
N ASP A 344 -26.14 -14.18 1.63
CA ASP A 344 -26.88 -12.91 1.54
C ASP A 344 -25.93 -11.80 1.08
N ILE A 345 -25.88 -11.54 -0.24
CA ILE A 345 -25.86 -10.23 -0.94
C ILE A 345 -25.77 -10.49 -2.45
#